data_AF-A0AA88Y5V4-F1
#
_entry.id   AF-A0AA88Y5V4-F1
#
_cell.length_a   1.000
_cell.length_b   1.000
_cell.length_c   1.000
_cell.angle_alpha   90.00
_cell.angle_beta   90.00
_cell.angle_gamma   90.00
#
_symmetry.space_group_name_H-M   'P 1'
#
loop_
_entity.id
_entity.type
_entity.pdbx_description
1 polymer ?
#
loop_
_entity_poly.entity_id
_entity_poly.type
_entity_poly.pdbx_seq_one_letter_code
_entity_poly.pdbx_strand_id
1 'polypeptide(L)'
;MSKKPVVVPTGALIFKRVKLAGYWNAKWLQENNLNPERVKMFEELCELIRDCKFLPPISDVVPIEDFQKAVNDSLEGFKGHKKVLMMEES
;
A
#
# COMPACT_ATOMS: atom_id res chain seq x y z
N MET A 1 4.45 -7.88 -7.52
CA MET A 1 4.78 -9.23 -6.99
C MET A 1 5.55 -9.97 -8.06
N SER A 2 6.73 -10.50 -7.77
CA SER A 2 7.65 -11.11 -8.76
C SER A 2 7.13 -12.36 -9.46
N LYS A 3 5.92 -12.84 -9.11
CA LYS A 3 5.30 -14.11 -9.56
C LYS A 3 6.18 -15.35 -9.32
N LYS A 4 7.24 -15.22 -8.52
CA LYS A 4 8.15 -16.31 -8.16
C LYS A 4 7.84 -16.80 -6.74
N PRO A 5 8.01 -18.11 -6.46
CA PRO A 5 7.92 -18.63 -5.10
C PRO A 5 8.91 -17.93 -4.17
N VAL A 6 8.50 -17.72 -2.93
CA VAL A 6 9.39 -17.24 -1.87
C VAL A 6 10.15 -18.43 -1.31
N VAL A 7 11.48 -18.41 -1.41
CA VAL A 7 12.36 -19.45 -0.86
C VAL A 7 12.93 -18.95 0.47
N VAL A 8 12.81 -19.75 1.53
CA VAL A 8 13.32 -19.39 2.86
C VAL A 8 14.15 -20.53 3.46
N PRO A 9 15.35 -20.25 4.01
CA PRO A 9 16.18 -21.27 4.65
C PRO A 9 15.53 -21.87 5.90
N THR A 10 15.48 -23.19 5.98
CA THR A 10 14.92 -23.94 7.12
C THR A 10 15.58 -23.56 8.45
N GLY A 11 16.89 -23.32 8.45
CA GLY A 11 17.62 -22.94 9.65
C GLY A 11 17.15 -21.63 10.29
N ALA A 12 16.66 -20.67 9.48
CA ALA A 12 16.09 -19.43 10.01
C ALA A 12 14.75 -19.67 10.72
N LEU A 13 13.95 -20.60 10.23
CA LEU A 13 12.66 -20.95 10.85
C LEU A 13 12.85 -21.73 12.15
N ILE A 14 13.74 -22.72 12.15
CA ILE A 14 13.93 -23.60 13.31
C ILE A 14 14.75 -22.90 14.40
N PHE A 15 15.94 -22.40 14.07
CA PHE A 15 16.90 -21.96 15.07
C PHE A 15 16.78 -20.47 15.41
N LYS A 16 16.28 -19.66 14.48
CA LYS A 16 16.03 -18.21 14.71
C LYS A 16 14.56 -17.89 14.95
N ARG A 17 13.66 -18.87 14.84
CA ARG A 17 12.21 -18.73 15.06
C ARG A 17 11.58 -17.60 14.24
N VAL A 18 12.09 -17.38 13.02
CA VAL A 18 11.52 -16.38 12.10
C VAL A 18 10.12 -16.83 11.69
N LYS A 19 9.16 -15.91 11.70
CA LYS A 19 7.80 -16.12 11.17
C LYS A 19 7.66 -15.42 9.82
N LEU A 20 7.06 -16.11 8.86
CA LEU A 20 6.71 -15.56 7.56
C LEU A 20 5.19 -15.47 7.48
N ALA A 21 4.68 -14.30 7.14
CA ALA A 21 3.26 -14.08 6.93
C ALA A 21 3.05 -13.27 5.65
N GLY A 22 2.11 -13.71 4.82
CA GLY A 22 1.58 -12.88 3.76
C GLY A 22 0.57 -11.89 4.33
N TYR A 23 0.54 -10.68 3.79
CA TYR A 23 -0.51 -9.70 4.07
C TYR A 23 -1.17 -9.26 2.77
N TRP A 24 -2.49 -9.35 2.74
CA TRP A 24 -3.29 -8.95 1.59
C TRP A 24 -4.35 -7.94 2.03
N ASN A 25 -4.02 -6.66 1.87
CA ASN A 25 -4.85 -5.56 2.36
C ASN A 25 -6.31 -5.62 1.86
N ALA A 26 -6.54 -5.91 0.58
CA ALA A 26 -7.90 -6.00 0.02
C ALA A 26 -8.73 -7.14 0.67
N LYS A 27 -8.12 -8.32 0.89
CA LYS A 27 -8.78 -9.43 1.56
C LYS A 27 -9.05 -9.13 3.04
N TRP A 28 -8.06 -8.56 3.73
CA TRP A 28 -8.23 -8.10 5.10
C TRP A 28 -9.36 -7.08 5.23
N LEU A 29 -9.43 -6.10 4.33
CA LEU A 29 -10.47 -5.07 4.32
C LEU A 29 -11.88 -5.67 4.13
N GLN A 30 -12.01 -6.63 3.21
CA GLN A 30 -13.26 -7.34 2.96
C GLN A 30 -13.74 -8.10 4.20
N GLU A 31 -12.83 -8.80 4.87
CA GLU A 31 -13.14 -9.61 6.06
C GLU A 31 -13.40 -8.76 7.30
N ASN A 32 -12.88 -7.53 7.35
CA ASN A 32 -12.95 -6.63 8.50
C ASN A 32 -13.83 -5.40 8.26
N ASN A 33 -14.72 -5.44 7.27
CA ASN A 33 -15.48 -4.25 6.86
C ASN A 33 -16.30 -3.63 8.02
N LEU A 34 -16.90 -4.48 8.87
CA LEU A 34 -17.68 -4.09 10.05
C LEU A 34 -16.89 -4.24 11.36
N ASN A 35 -15.60 -4.54 11.29
CA ASN A 35 -14.80 -4.76 12.49
C ASN A 35 -14.45 -3.40 13.14
N PRO A 36 -14.80 -3.17 14.41
CA PRO A 36 -14.43 -1.94 15.12
C PRO A 36 -12.91 -1.64 15.09
N GLU A 37 -12.07 -2.68 15.07
CA GLU A 37 -10.61 -2.53 14.98
C GLU A 37 -10.17 -1.85 13.68
N ARG A 38 -10.94 -2.02 12.59
CA ARG A 38 -10.66 -1.32 11.33
C ARG A 38 -10.89 0.19 11.48
N VAL A 39 -11.99 0.58 12.13
CA VAL A 39 -12.32 2.00 12.37
C VAL A 39 -11.25 2.63 13.25
N LYS A 40 -10.92 1.97 14.36
CA LYS A 40 -9.86 2.40 15.28
C LYS A 40 -8.52 2.61 14.56
N MET A 41 -8.11 1.67 13.71
CA MET A 41 -6.89 1.80 12.92
C MET A 41 -6.92 3.03 12.00
N PHE A 42 -8.04 3.35 11.35
CA PHE A 42 -8.16 4.56 10.54
C PHE A 42 -8.11 5.84 11.40
N GLU A 43 -8.74 5.83 12.57
CA GLU A 43 -8.69 6.96 13.51
C GLU A 43 -7.25 7.26 13.94
N GLU A 44 -6.49 6.23 14.32
CA GLU A 44 -5.07 6.33 14.68
C GLU A 44 -4.23 6.89 13.51
N LEU A 45 -4.45 6.41 12.27
CA LEU A 45 -3.75 6.96 11.10
C LEU A 45 -4.09 8.43 10.86
N CYS A 46 -5.36 8.82 11.01
CA CYS A 46 -5.80 10.20 10.88
C CYS A 46 -5.21 11.11 11.97
N GLU A 47 -5.02 10.61 13.18
CA GLU A 47 -4.29 11.33 14.25
C GLU A 47 -2.83 11.57 13.85
N LEU A 48 -2.14 10.55 13.36
CA LEU A 48 -0.76 10.68 12.91
C LEU A 48 -0.60 11.69 11.76
N ILE A 49 -1.58 11.76 10.85
CA ILE A 49 -1.61 12.75 9.77
C ILE A 49 -1.79 14.17 10.33
N ARG A 50 -2.76 14.35 11.25
CA ARG A 50 -3.01 15.65 11.91
C ARG A 50 -1.80 16.15 12.71
N ASP A 51 -1.07 15.22 13.32
CA ASP A 51 0.17 15.50 14.05
C ASP A 51 1.40 15.70 13.14
N CYS A 52 1.23 15.64 11.81
CA CYS A 52 2.32 15.67 10.83
C CYS A 52 3.40 14.57 11.04
N LYS A 53 3.05 13.48 11.74
CA LYS A 53 3.92 12.30 11.96
C LYS A 53 3.81 11.29 10.83
N PHE A 54 2.76 11.39 10.03
CA PHE A 54 2.55 10.55 8.86
C PHE A 54 2.19 11.42 7.65
N LEU A 55 3.17 11.65 6.79
CA LEU A 55 3.01 12.43 5.56
C LEU A 55 2.82 11.49 4.36
N PRO A 56 1.95 11.85 3.40
CA PRO A 56 1.85 11.10 2.16
C PRO A 56 3.19 11.17 1.40
N PRO A 57 3.52 10.15 0.58
CA PRO A 57 4.67 10.21 -0.30
C PRO A 57 4.50 11.32 -1.34
N ILE A 58 5.62 11.79 -1.92
CA ILE A 58 5.59 12.73 -3.05
C ILE A 58 4.73 12.13 -4.16
N SER A 59 3.78 12.93 -4.64
CA SER A 59 2.75 12.48 -5.57
C SER A 59 2.64 13.43 -6.75
N ASP A 60 2.53 12.87 -7.95
CA ASP A 60 2.21 13.62 -9.16
C ASP A 60 0.71 13.48 -9.44
N VAL A 61 0.03 14.63 -9.54
CA VAL A 61 -1.37 14.65 -9.94
C VAL A 61 -1.42 14.66 -11.47
N VAL A 62 -2.17 13.71 -12.04
CA VAL A 62 -2.26 13.51 -13.48
C VAL A 62 -3.74 13.57 -13.88
N PRO A 63 -4.11 14.33 -14.93
CA PRO A 63 -5.46 14.30 -15.46
C PRO A 63 -5.89 12.88 -15.84
N ILE A 64 -7.16 12.55 -15.69
CA ILE A 64 -7.68 11.21 -16.00
C ILE A 64 -7.45 10.84 -17.47
N GLU A 65 -7.43 11.82 -18.37
CA GLU A 65 -7.21 11.66 -19.81
C GLU A 65 -5.83 11.02 -20.08
N ASP A 66 -4.87 11.28 -19.20
CA ASP A 66 -3.49 10.80 -19.29
C ASP A 66 -3.26 9.51 -18.48
N PHE A 67 -4.32 8.79 -18.08
CA PHE A 67 -4.18 7.60 -17.22
C PHE A 67 -3.22 6.55 -17.80
N GLN A 68 -3.17 6.39 -19.12
CA GLN A 68 -2.33 5.39 -19.78
C GLN A 68 -0.84 5.68 -19.53
N LYS A 69 -0.46 6.95 -19.58
CA LYS A 69 0.89 7.42 -19.25
C LYS A 69 1.18 7.22 -17.77
N ALA A 70 0.26 7.63 -16.89
CA ALA A 70 0.41 7.46 -15.45
C ALA A 70 0.61 5.99 -15.02
N VAL A 71 -0.11 5.06 -15.67
CA VAL A 71 0.04 3.62 -15.45
C VAL A 71 1.40 3.13 -15.91
N ASN A 72 1.83 3.50 -17.12
CA ASN A 72 3.14 3.09 -17.65
C ASN A 72 4.27 3.60 -16.76
N ASP A 73 4.27 4.88 -16.40
CA ASP A 73 5.24 5.49 -15.48
C ASP A 73 5.30 4.74 -14.13
N SER A 74 4.16 4.27 -13.62
CA SER A 74 4.07 3.55 -12.35
C SER A 74 4.67 2.13 -12.42
N LEU A 75 4.79 1.56 -13.61
CA LEU A 75 5.33 0.21 -13.83
C LEU A 75 6.86 0.21 -14.00
N GLU A 76 7.48 1.35 -14.30
CA GLU A 76 8.93 1.47 -14.52
C GLU A 76 9.79 1.31 -13.25
N GLY A 77 9.17 1.24 -12.07
CA GLY A 77 9.78 0.78 -10.81
C GLY A 77 10.53 1.85 -9.99
N PHE A 78 10.64 1.60 -8.67
CA PHE A 78 11.46 2.19 -7.58
C PHE A 78 11.87 3.69 -7.54
N LYS A 79 11.52 4.54 -8.51
CA LYS A 79 11.91 5.95 -8.57
C LYS A 79 10.78 6.94 -8.87
N GLY A 80 9.54 6.46 -9.04
CA GLY A 80 8.39 7.31 -9.38
C GLY A 80 7.68 7.87 -8.15
N HIS A 81 7.29 9.15 -8.21
CA HIS A 81 6.26 9.71 -7.33
C HIS A 81 4.95 8.93 -7.48
N LYS A 82 4.14 8.91 -6.43
CA LYS A 82 2.82 8.29 -6.47
C LYS A 82 1.94 9.04 -7.50
N LYS A 83 1.50 8.36 -8.55
CA LYS A 83 0.56 8.93 -9.50
C LYS A 83 -0.86 8.95 -8.90
N VAL A 84 -1.49 10.11 -8.90
CA VAL A 84 -2.87 10.33 -8.44
C VAL A 84 -3.67 10.87 -9.62
N LEU A 85 -4.69 10.12 -10.05
CA LEU A 85 -5.55 10.55 -11.15
C LEU A 85 -6.58 11.55 -10.63
N MET A 86 -6.66 12.71 -11.28
CA MET A 86 -7.65 13.75 -11.01
C MET A 86 -8.72 13.74 -12.09
N MET A 87 -9.98 13.79 -11.67
CA MET A 87 -11.12 14.09 -12.52
C MET A 87 -11.43 15.58 -12.37
N GLU A 88 -11.72 16.30 -13.46
CA GLU A 88 -12.32 17.62 -13.33
C GLU A 88 -13.75 17.50 -12.77
N GLU A 89 -14.10 18.39 -11.85
CA GLU A 89 -15.48 18.53 -11.37
C GLU A 89 -16.30 19.21 -12.48
N SER A 90 -17.39 18.55 -12.93
CA SER A 90 -18.35 19.11 -13.90
C SER A 90 -19.28 20.13 -13.26
#